data_AF-A0A536NCS0-F1
#
_entry.id   AF-A0A536NCS0-F1
#
_cell.length_a   1.000
_cell.length_b   1.000
_cell.length_c   1.000
_cell.angle_alpha   90.00
_cell.angle_beta   90.00
_cell.angle_gamma   90.00
#
_symmetry.space_group_name_H-M   'P 1'
#
loop_
_entity.id
_entity.type
_entity.pdbx_description
1 polymer ?
#
loop_
_entity_poly.entity_id
_entity_poly.type
_entity_poly.pdbx_seq_one_letter_code
_entity_poly.pdbx_strand_id
1 'polypeptide(L)'
;MNEQFNLGALFGDAIIATLVIGLIVLVVGLIIRSSRRPSVAGGGPSIQVSGDGRYWWDGSSWQDINVTAPSNALRSPDGAYWWDGRAWHLVPRQ
;
A
#
# COMPACT_ATOMS: atom_id res chain seq x y z
N MET A 1 22.85 -9.59 -48.70
CA MET A 1 21.96 -9.83 -47.56
C MET A 1 22.66 -9.32 -46.32
N ASN A 2 22.21 -8.18 -45.78
CA ASN A 2 22.89 -7.49 -44.69
C ASN A 2 22.20 -7.82 -43.36
N GLU A 3 22.27 -9.08 -42.94
CA GLU A 3 21.93 -9.47 -41.56
C GLU A 3 23.20 -9.40 -40.72
N GLN A 4 23.78 -8.20 -40.61
CA GLN A 4 24.70 -7.92 -39.52
C GLN A 4 23.85 -7.92 -38.25
N PHE A 5 23.72 -9.11 -37.66
CA PHE A 5 23.06 -9.34 -36.39
C PHE A 5 23.57 -8.28 -35.39
N ASN A 6 22.68 -7.36 -35.00
CA ASN A 6 22.87 -6.39 -33.93
C ASN A 6 22.92 -7.13 -32.57
N LEU A 7 23.87 -8.05 -32.41
CA LEU A 7 24.06 -8.82 -31.18
C LEU A 7 24.28 -7.88 -29.99
N GLY A 8 25.01 -6.77 -30.20
CA GLY A 8 25.20 -5.73 -29.19
C GLY A 8 23.91 -5.06 -28.72
N ALA A 9 22.92 -4.90 -29.60
CA ALA A 9 21.61 -4.34 -29.24
C ALA A 9 20.75 -5.36 -28.49
N LEU A 10 20.78 -6.65 -28.87
CA LEU A 10 20.05 -7.71 -28.18
C LEU A 10 20.56 -7.95 -26.76
N PHE A 11 21.88 -7.90 -26.55
CA PHE A 11 22.46 -8.04 -25.21
C PHE A 11 22.15 -6.82 -24.33
N GLY A 12 22.15 -5.61 -24.89
CA GLY A 12 21.75 -4.40 -24.17
C GLY A 12 20.26 -4.44 -23.77
N ASP A 13 19.40 -4.85 -24.70
CA ASP A 13 17.95 -4.95 -24.48
C ASP A 13 17.60 -6.01 -23.42
N ALA A 14 18.27 -7.16 -23.41
CA ALA A 14 18.07 -8.20 -22.40
C ALA A 14 18.45 -7.72 -20.98
N ILE A 15 19.53 -6.94 -20.85
CA ILE A 15 19.95 -6.36 -19.56
C ILE A 15 18.94 -5.33 -19.09
N ILE A 16 18.50 -4.44 -19.99
CA ILE A 16 17.50 -3.41 -19.69
C ILE A 16 16.18 -4.06 -19.26
N ALA A 17 15.69 -5.04 -20.01
CA ALA A 17 14.48 -5.78 -19.68
C ALA A 17 14.56 -6.44 -18.29
N THR A 18 15.70 -7.06 -17.96
CA THR A 18 15.92 -7.69 -16.65
C THR A 18 15.91 -6.66 -15.51
N LEU A 19 16.58 -5.52 -15.70
CA LEU A 19 16.59 -4.44 -14.71
C LEU A 19 15.21 -3.82 -14.52
N VAL A 20 14.47 -3.62 -15.60
CA VAL A 20 13.10 -3.08 -15.56
C VAL A 20 12.17 -4.06 -14.84
N ILE A 21 12.20 -5.35 -15.16
CA ILE A 21 11.39 -6.37 -14.48
C ILE A 21 11.76 -6.44 -13.00
N GLY A 22 13.05 -6.45 -12.67
CA GLY A 22 13.52 -6.44 -11.29
C GLY A 22 13.05 -5.21 -10.51
N LEU A 23 13.10 -4.02 -11.14
CA LEU A 23 12.61 -2.78 -10.55
C LEU A 23 11.09 -2.81 -10.35
N ILE A 24 10.33 -3.34 -11.32
CA ILE A 24 8.88 -3.48 -11.21
C ILE A 24 8.54 -4.43 -10.05
N VAL A 25 9.18 -5.60 -9.97
CA VAL A 25 8.97 -6.56 -8.88
C VAL A 25 9.36 -5.95 -7.53
N LEU A 26 10.46 -5.19 -7.47
CA LEU A 26 10.87 -4.47 -6.27
C LEU A 26 9.83 -3.44 -5.84
N VAL A 27 9.36 -2.59 -6.76
CA VAL A 27 8.36 -1.54 -6.48
C VAL A 27 7.04 -2.16 -6.04
N VAL A 28 6.55 -3.18 -6.75
CA VAL A 28 5.34 -3.92 -6.39
C VAL A 28 5.51 -4.61 -5.04
N GLY A 29 6.65 -5.25 -4.80
CA GLY A 29 7.00 -5.88 -3.54
C GLY A 29 7.06 -4.88 -2.38
N LEU A 30 7.59 -3.68 -2.61
CA LEU A 30 7.62 -2.60 -1.62
C LEU A 30 6.23 -2.03 -1.33
N ILE A 31 5.39 -1.86 -2.35
CA ILE A 31 3.99 -1.45 -2.18
C ILE A 31 3.25 -2.49 -1.34
N ILE A 32 3.34 -3.77 -1.69
CA ILE A 32 2.68 -4.86 -0.94
C ILE A 32 3.26 -4.99 0.48
N ARG A 33 4.58 -4.85 0.65
CA ARG A 33 5.25 -4.91 1.96
C ARG A 33 4.89 -3.73 2.85
N SER A 34 4.65 -2.54 2.28
CA SER A 34 4.19 -1.37 3.03
C SER A 34 2.84 -1.65 3.71
N SER A 35 1.97 -2.44 3.06
CA SER A 35 0.67 -2.87 3.58
C SER A 35 0.75 -4.08 4.51
N ARG A 36 1.90 -4.78 4.57
CA ARG A 36 2.14 -5.98 5.39
C ARG A 36 3.19 -5.76 6.47
N ARG A 37 3.25 -4.57 7.08
CA ARG A 37 4.02 -4.42 8.32
C ARG A 37 3.33 -5.27 9.40
N PRO A 38 4.04 -6.18 10.08
CA PRO A 38 3.47 -6.97 11.15
C PRO A 38 2.92 -6.01 12.20
N SER A 39 1.63 -6.14 12.45
CA SER A 39 0.91 -5.46 13.51
C SER A 39 1.62 -5.75 14.83
N VAL A 40 2.35 -4.76 15.34
CA VAL A 40 2.57 -4.68 16.78
C VAL A 40 1.17 -4.59 17.36
N ALA A 41 0.75 -5.63 18.08
CA ALA A 41 -0.55 -5.70 18.72
C ALA A 41 -0.65 -4.60 19.79
N GLY A 42 -0.88 -3.36 19.37
CA GLY A 42 -1.44 -2.33 20.21
C GLY A 42 -2.90 -2.70 20.41
N GLY A 43 -3.32 -2.91 21.66
CA GLY A 43 -4.69 -3.27 22.06
C GLY A 43 -5.71 -2.16 21.82
N GLY A 44 -5.71 -1.55 20.63
CA GLY A 44 -6.77 -0.67 20.15
C GLY A 44 -7.96 -1.48 19.65
N PRO A 45 -9.14 -0.87 19.57
CA PRO A 45 -10.35 -1.54 19.08
C PRO A 45 -10.12 -2.10 17.67
N SER A 46 -10.59 -3.33 17.46
CA SER A 46 -10.49 -4.03 16.19
C SER A 46 -11.42 -3.39 15.15
N ILE A 47 -10.89 -2.42 14.40
CA ILE A 47 -11.59 -1.82 13.27
C ILE A 47 -11.51 -2.80 12.11
N GLN A 48 -12.68 -3.20 11.59
CA GLN A 48 -12.76 -4.06 10.43
C GLN A 48 -12.59 -3.22 9.16
N VAL A 49 -11.52 -3.46 8.43
CA VAL A 49 -11.19 -2.78 7.17
C VAL A 49 -11.40 -3.75 6.01
N SER A 50 -11.93 -3.23 4.90
CA SER A 50 -12.10 -3.97 3.65
C SER A 50 -10.75 -4.46 3.11
N GLY A 51 -10.75 -5.54 2.31
CA GLY A 51 -9.53 -6.15 1.78
C GLY A 51 -8.70 -5.21 0.90
N ASP A 52 -9.34 -4.20 0.30
CA ASP A 52 -8.72 -3.15 -0.51
C ASP A 52 -8.20 -1.97 0.32
N GLY A 53 -8.49 -1.92 1.63
CA GLY A 53 -7.98 -0.86 2.52
C GLY A 53 -8.63 0.51 2.33
N ARG A 54 -9.75 0.62 1.61
CA ARG A 54 -10.43 1.91 1.34
C ARG A 54 -11.62 2.17 2.26
N TYR A 55 -12.22 1.11 2.79
CA TYR A 55 -13.44 1.18 3.57
C TYR A 55 -13.26 0.54 4.95
N TRP A 56 -13.90 1.11 5.96
CA TRP A 56 -14.01 0.56 7.30
C TRP A 56 -15.48 0.30 7.66
N TRP A 57 -15.72 -0.69 8.51
CA TRP A 57 -17.07 -1.05 8.93
C TRP A 57 -17.48 -0.27 10.18
N ASP A 58 -18.58 0.50 10.09
CA ASP A 58 -19.10 1.30 11.20
C ASP A 58 -20.00 0.53 12.18
N GLY A 59 -20.29 -0.74 11.88
CA GLY A 59 -21.26 -1.57 12.59
C GLY A 59 -22.53 -1.86 11.77
N SER A 60 -22.85 -1.01 10.80
CA SER A 60 -24.04 -1.11 9.94
C SER A 60 -23.72 -0.99 8.44
N SER A 61 -22.68 -0.25 8.06
CA SER A 61 -22.31 0.04 6.68
C SER A 61 -20.81 0.25 6.50
N TRP A 62 -20.35 0.11 5.25
CA TRP A 62 -18.98 0.40 4.86
C TRP A 62 -18.82 1.91 4.63
N GLN A 63 -17.88 2.51 5.35
CA GLN A 63 -17.56 3.94 5.29
C GLN A 63 -16.19 4.15 4.65
N ASP A 64 -16.06 5.18 3.83
CA ASP A 64 -14.77 5.52 3.21
C ASP A 64 -13.81 6.10 4.25
N ILE A 65 -12.60 5.55 4.30
CA ILE A 65 -11.52 5.93 5.22
C ILE A 65 -11.07 7.39 5.05
N ASN A 66 -11.25 7.96 3.85
CA ASN A 66 -10.87 9.34 3.54
C ASN A 66 -11.98 10.35 3.83
N VAL A 67 -13.20 9.88 4.08
CA VAL A 67 -14.37 10.74 4.33
C VAL A 67 -14.69 10.78 5.82
N THR A 68 -14.67 9.61 6.47
CA THR A 68 -15.04 9.50 7.88
C THR A 68 -14.02 8.63 8.60
N ALA A 69 -13.48 9.15 9.70
CA ALA A 69 -12.64 8.36 10.58
C ALA A 69 -13.49 7.75 11.72
N PRO A 70 -13.28 6.47 12.10
CA PRO A 70 -13.98 5.86 13.23
C PRO A 70 -13.73 6.68 14.51
N SER A 71 -14.78 6.86 15.32
CA SER A 71 -14.70 7.59 16.60
C SER A 71 -13.96 6.79 17.68
N ASN A 72 -14.04 5.46 17.60
CA ASN A 72 -13.33 4.54 18.47
C ASN A 72 -11.87 4.29 18.03
N ALA A 73 -11.44 4.75 16.85
CA ALA A 73 -10.09 4.49 16.38
C ALA A 73 -9.02 5.14 17.25
N LEU A 74 -7.93 4.41 17.45
CA LEU A 74 -6.74 4.97 18.07
C LEU A 74 -6.26 6.17 17.25
N ARG A 75 -6.07 7.32 17.90
CA ARG A 75 -5.54 8.53 17.28
C ARG A 75 -4.05 8.66 17.56
N SER A 76 -3.33 9.24 16.62
CA SER A 76 -1.95 9.67 16.82
C SER A 76 -1.91 10.77 17.90
N PRO A 77 -0.80 10.94 18.65
CA PRO A 77 -0.70 11.96 19.71
C PRO A 77 -0.98 13.39 19.25
N ASP A 78 -0.71 13.69 17.98
CA ASP A 78 -1.00 14.97 17.33
C ASP A 78 -2.44 15.09 16.79
N GLY A 79 -3.22 14.00 16.85
CA GLY A 79 -4.60 13.92 16.36
C GLY A 79 -4.74 13.94 14.83
N ALA A 80 -3.65 14.05 14.07
CA ALA A 80 -3.69 14.16 12.61
C ALA A 80 -3.99 12.83 11.91
N TYR A 81 -3.69 11.71 12.58
CA TYR A 81 -3.84 10.38 12.02
C TYR A 81 -4.67 9.47 12.91
N TRP A 82 -5.29 8.48 12.28
CA TRP A 82 -6.01 7.40 12.95
C TRP A 82 -5.52 6.04 12.49
N TRP A 83 -5.52 5.08 13.41
CA TRP A 83 -5.05 3.73 13.18
C TRP A 83 -6.21 2.81 12.80
N ASP A 84 -6.12 2.15 11.65
CA ASP A 84 -7.13 1.20 11.18
C ASP A 84 -6.83 -0.26 11.57
N GLY A 85 -5.78 -0.50 12.36
CA GLY A 85 -5.30 -1.84 12.68
C GLY A 85 -4.11 -2.30 11.83
N ARG A 86 -3.80 -1.62 10.71
CA ARG A 86 -2.73 -1.98 9.75
C ARG A 86 -1.86 -0.79 9.34
N ALA A 87 -2.45 0.38 9.16
CA ALA A 87 -1.85 1.60 8.68
C ALA A 87 -2.43 2.84 9.39
N TRP A 88 -1.65 3.92 9.37
CA TRP A 88 -2.09 5.23 9.80
C TRP A 88 -2.72 5.97 8.62
N HIS A 89 -3.95 6.44 8.79
CA HIS A 89 -4.67 7.24 7.80
C HIS A 89 -4.88 8.65 8.32
N LEU A 90 -4.91 9.62 7.43
CA LEU A 90 -5.21 11.00 7.78
C LEU A 90 -6.63 11.09 8.32
N VAL A 91 -6.82 11.84 9.41
CA VAL A 91 -8.16 12.18 9.89
C VAL A 91 -8.77 13.17 8.90
N PRO A 92 -9.91 12.84 8.27
CA PRO A 92 -10.60 13.77 7.37
C PRO A 92 -11.01 15.02 8.14
N ARG A 93 -10.62 16.19 7.64
CA ARG A 93 -11.12 17.47 8.15
C ARG A 93 -12.55 17.61 7.65
N GLN A 94 -13.50 17.52 8.59
CA GLN A 94 -14.93 17.76 8.37
C GLN A 94 -15.16 19.23 7.99
#